data_AF-A0A2E5DU94-F1
#
_entry.id   AF-A0A2E5DU94-F1
#
_cell.length_a   1.000
_cell.length_b   1.000
_cell.length_c   1.000
_cell.angle_alpha   90.00
_cell.angle_beta   90.00
_cell.angle_gamma   90.00
#
_symmetry.space_group_name_H-M   'P 1'
#
loop_
_entity.id
_entity.type
_entity.pdbx_description
1 polymer ?
#
loop_
_entity_poly.entity_id
_entity_poly.type
_entity_poly.pdbx_seq_one_letter_code
_entity_poly.pdbx_strand_id
1 'polypeptide(L)'
;MSKQDKHHERTSISKPSDKLSEIEAVMQSRRTTQDADEEAISAIIEYIEEKIYPFIFNKNGFQTIEKLYCKFELADIFEAIDTSATKYLRYNGDDELEKDSVETFVKRIGGIANLMNRPPVDQKIAYVKGICRNRFDYWNERNGTAILKDYVESLRCCNYSEDGIIQDFDEEVIPETKTARNWSQWRNLIEGWTEQLYARSKEQQSVYQDQLEDTGDEVFVENDQYIEEKRKGGANSYQAYKPLRDMVEALCQNELEQAAYSSANQLCNAVASIIEEEHLELLSVFQPYQNYKREGTDWRKPTFYGWINAHYKASKY
;
A
#
# COMPACT_ATOMS: atom_id res chain seq x y z
N MET A 1 -37.44 -62.56 -21.93
CA MET A 1 -36.28 -62.00 -21.20
C MET A 1 -35.91 -60.70 -21.88
N SER A 2 -35.78 -59.50 -21.29
CA SER A 2 -35.60 -59.05 -19.91
C SER A 2 -35.74 -57.51 -19.88
N LYS A 3 -36.30 -56.97 -18.77
CA LYS A 3 -35.95 -55.75 -17.99
C LYS A 3 -35.65 -54.42 -18.73
N GLN A 4 -36.37 -53.31 -18.49
CA GLN A 4 -36.51 -52.43 -17.29
C GLN A 4 -35.60 -51.19 -17.34
N ASP A 5 -36.24 -50.06 -17.00
CA ASP A 5 -35.74 -48.87 -16.29
C ASP A 5 -34.81 -47.86 -17.00
N LYS A 6 -35.40 -46.73 -17.41
CA LYS A 6 -34.73 -45.41 -17.33
C LYS A 6 -35.57 -44.47 -16.47
N HIS A 7 -35.07 -44.29 -15.26
CA HIS A 7 -35.55 -43.41 -14.21
C HIS A 7 -35.61 -41.95 -14.69
N HIS A 8 -36.73 -41.28 -14.44
CA HIS A 8 -36.85 -39.83 -14.49
C HIS A 8 -35.96 -39.19 -13.43
N GLU A 9 -35.03 -38.34 -13.88
CA GLU A 9 -34.27 -37.44 -13.03
C GLU A 9 -35.17 -36.25 -12.67
N ARG A 10 -35.75 -36.30 -11.46
CA ARG A 10 -36.49 -35.19 -10.87
C ARG A 10 -35.47 -34.15 -10.39
N THR A 11 -35.47 -32.99 -11.03
CA THR A 11 -34.89 -31.76 -10.48
C THR A 11 -35.54 -31.47 -9.12
N SER A 12 -34.73 -31.55 -8.08
CA SER A 12 -35.09 -31.25 -6.69
C SER A 12 -35.40 -29.76 -6.54
N ILE A 13 -36.67 -29.38 -6.63
CA ILE A 13 -37.14 -28.05 -6.23
C ILE A 13 -37.06 -28.00 -4.70
N SER A 14 -36.13 -27.22 -4.13
CA SER A 14 -36.08 -26.99 -2.67
C SER A 14 -37.43 -26.41 -2.22
N LYS A 15 -38.03 -27.02 -1.20
CA LYS A 15 -39.39 -26.67 -0.78
C LYS A 15 -39.38 -25.30 -0.10
N PRO A 16 -40.47 -24.53 -0.13
CA PRO A 16 -40.57 -23.24 0.56
C PRO A 16 -40.18 -23.27 2.05
N SER A 17 -40.36 -24.42 2.70
CA SER A 17 -39.94 -24.69 4.09
C SER A 17 -38.43 -24.61 4.29
N ASP A 18 -37.65 -25.08 3.33
CA ASP A 18 -36.19 -25.12 3.41
C ASP A 18 -35.64 -23.69 3.34
N LYS A 19 -36.20 -22.86 2.43
CA LYS A 19 -35.86 -21.43 2.33
C LYS A 19 -36.22 -20.62 3.58
N LEU A 20 -37.36 -20.91 4.21
CA LEU A 20 -37.73 -20.26 5.47
C LEU A 20 -36.77 -20.62 6.60
N SER A 21 -36.35 -21.89 6.69
CA SER A 21 -35.38 -22.33 7.69
C SER A 21 -33.98 -21.71 7.49
N GLU A 22 -33.55 -21.55 6.23
CA GLU A 22 -32.30 -20.85 5.89
C GLU A 22 -32.36 -19.36 6.28
N ILE A 23 -33.48 -18.69 6.00
CA ILE A 23 -33.69 -17.29 6.39
C ILE A 23 -33.69 -17.13 7.91
N GLU A 24 -34.34 -18.04 8.64
CA GLU A 24 -34.39 -18.02 10.11
C GLU A 24 -33.00 -18.23 10.72
N ALA A 25 -32.21 -19.18 10.18
CA ALA A 25 -30.83 -19.40 10.60
C ALA A 25 -29.95 -18.15 10.37
N VAL A 26 -30.09 -17.48 9.22
CA VAL A 26 -29.37 -16.22 8.94
C VAL A 26 -29.80 -15.10 9.89
N MET A 27 -31.09 -14.97 10.18
CA MET A 27 -31.61 -13.96 11.12
C MET A 27 -31.10 -14.19 12.54
N GLN A 28 -31.06 -15.45 12.99
CA GLN A 28 -30.57 -15.80 14.32
C GLN A 28 -29.05 -15.61 14.44
N SER A 29 -28.29 -15.96 13.40
CA SER A 29 -26.87 -15.65 13.30
C SER A 29 -26.61 -14.14 13.34
N ARG A 30 -27.42 -13.33 12.66
CA ARG A 30 -27.30 -11.85 12.72
C ARG A 30 -27.60 -11.29 14.12
N ARG A 31 -28.64 -11.79 14.80
CA ARG A 31 -28.98 -11.35 16.16
C ARG A 31 -27.86 -11.65 17.14
N THR A 32 -27.35 -12.89 17.13
CA THR A 32 -26.22 -13.28 18.00
C THR A 32 -24.96 -12.47 17.74
N THR A 33 -24.70 -12.07 16.49
CA THR A 33 -23.57 -11.17 16.16
C THR A 33 -23.80 -9.77 16.72
N GLN A 34 -25.01 -9.22 16.55
CA GLN A 34 -25.36 -7.90 17.07
C GLN A 34 -25.27 -7.86 18.60
N ASP A 35 -25.78 -8.89 19.29
CA ASP A 35 -25.71 -8.97 20.75
C ASP A 35 -24.24 -8.99 21.23
N ALA A 36 -23.35 -9.68 20.51
CA ALA A 36 -21.92 -9.72 20.82
C ALA A 36 -21.22 -8.38 20.55
N ASP A 37 -21.58 -7.67 19.48
CA ASP A 37 -21.06 -6.34 19.17
C ASP A 37 -21.48 -5.32 20.26
N GLU A 38 -22.73 -5.38 20.71
CA GLU A 38 -23.26 -4.54 21.79
C GLU A 38 -22.54 -4.81 23.12
N GLU A 39 -22.30 -6.09 23.46
CA GLU A 39 -21.54 -6.49 24.65
C GLU A 39 -20.08 -5.99 24.58
N ALA A 40 -19.42 -6.12 23.42
CA ALA A 40 -18.06 -5.65 23.23
C ALA A 40 -17.95 -4.13 23.37
N ILE A 41 -18.88 -3.37 22.79
CA ILE A 41 -18.93 -1.91 22.93
C ILE A 41 -19.17 -1.52 24.40
N SER A 42 -20.07 -2.20 25.11
CA SER A 42 -20.29 -1.97 26.55
C SER A 42 -19.01 -2.19 27.35
N ALA A 43 -18.30 -3.31 27.11
CA ALA A 43 -17.05 -3.62 27.79
C ALA A 43 -15.96 -2.56 27.55
N ILE A 44 -15.84 -2.04 26.32
CA ILE A 44 -14.90 -0.94 26.02
C ILE A 44 -15.27 0.32 26.82
N ILE A 45 -16.56 0.66 26.88
CA ILE A 45 -17.05 1.85 27.56
C ILE A 45 -16.81 1.75 29.06
N GLU A 46 -17.18 0.63 29.67
CA GLU A 46 -16.94 0.34 31.08
C GLU A 46 -15.45 0.48 31.41
N TYR A 47 -14.58 -0.11 30.59
CA TYR A 47 -13.13 -0.03 30.76
C TYR A 47 -12.58 1.39 30.68
N ILE A 48 -13.16 2.23 29.82
CA ILE A 48 -12.79 3.64 29.75
C ILE A 48 -13.28 4.39 30.98
N GLU A 49 -14.55 4.21 31.37
CA GLU A 49 -15.17 4.88 32.51
C GLU A 49 -14.45 4.57 33.83
N GLU A 50 -13.95 3.35 34.00
CA GLU A 50 -13.07 2.98 35.12
C GLU A 50 -11.82 3.87 35.22
N LYS A 51 -11.23 4.24 34.08
CA LYS A 51 -10.02 5.07 34.02
C LYS A 51 -10.30 6.56 34.16
N ILE A 52 -11.53 6.99 33.86
CA ILE A 52 -11.90 8.41 33.87
C ILE A 52 -12.87 8.77 35.00
N TYR A 53 -13.06 7.90 35.99
CA TYR A 53 -13.93 8.19 37.13
C TYR A 53 -13.56 9.54 37.80
N PRO A 54 -14.54 10.41 38.14
CA PRO A 54 -15.99 10.21 38.14
C PRO A 54 -16.70 10.61 36.83
N PHE A 55 -15.97 10.84 35.74
CA PHE A 55 -16.57 11.17 34.45
C PHE A 55 -17.20 9.94 33.80
N ILE A 56 -18.29 10.17 33.08
CA ILE A 56 -19.02 9.14 32.34
C ILE A 56 -19.22 9.60 30.89
N PHE A 57 -19.36 8.64 29.99
CA PHE A 57 -19.64 8.94 28.60
C PHE A 57 -21.06 9.48 28.42
N ASN A 58 -21.17 10.49 27.56
CA ASN A 58 -22.44 10.90 26.99
C ASN A 58 -22.67 10.19 25.66
N LYS A 59 -23.87 10.32 25.08
CA LYS A 59 -24.27 9.70 23.81
C LYS A 59 -23.27 9.89 22.65
N ASN A 60 -22.58 11.04 22.58
CA ASN A 60 -21.58 11.28 21.53
C ASN A 60 -20.30 10.47 21.75
N GLY A 61 -19.97 10.22 23.02
CA GLY A 61 -18.93 9.28 23.44
C GLY A 61 -19.19 7.86 22.95
N PHE A 62 -20.40 7.34 23.20
CA PHE A 62 -20.83 6.02 22.70
C PHE A 62 -20.65 5.90 21.19
N GLN A 63 -21.13 6.87 20.41
CA GLN A 63 -20.95 6.88 18.96
C GLN A 63 -19.49 6.95 18.51
N THR A 64 -18.61 7.51 19.34
CA THR A 64 -17.18 7.56 19.05
C THR A 64 -16.58 6.16 19.20
N ILE A 65 -16.94 5.44 20.27
CA ILE A 65 -16.46 4.07 20.52
C ILE A 65 -17.01 3.09 19.49
N GLU A 66 -18.30 3.17 19.15
CA GLU A 66 -18.92 2.36 18.09
C GLU A 66 -18.15 2.50 16.76
N LYS A 67 -17.80 3.73 16.38
CA LYS A 67 -17.00 3.97 15.17
C LYS A 67 -15.58 3.42 15.23
N LEU A 68 -15.00 3.29 16.42
CA LEU A 68 -13.69 2.66 16.60
C LEU A 68 -13.80 1.15 16.49
N TYR A 69 -14.82 0.56 17.13
CA TYR A 69 -15.11 -0.87 17.06
C TYR A 69 -15.33 -1.35 15.62
N CYS A 70 -16.04 -0.57 14.80
CA CYS A 70 -16.20 -0.92 13.38
C CYS A 70 -14.91 -0.84 12.53
N LYS A 71 -13.81 -0.29 13.06
CA LYS A 71 -12.59 0.01 12.31
C LYS A 71 -11.35 -0.75 12.77
N PHE A 72 -11.34 -1.19 14.02
CA PHE A 72 -10.15 -1.74 14.67
C PHE A 72 -10.53 -3.02 15.41
N GLU A 73 -9.57 -3.93 15.51
CA GLU A 73 -9.72 -5.11 16.34
C GLU A 73 -9.85 -4.72 17.80
N LEU A 74 -10.62 -5.50 18.57
CA LEU A 74 -10.91 -5.22 19.96
C LEU A 74 -9.65 -5.04 20.81
N ALA A 75 -8.63 -5.89 20.59
CA ALA A 75 -7.34 -5.82 21.29
C ALA A 75 -6.61 -4.49 21.05
N ASP A 76 -6.60 -3.99 19.81
CA ASP A 76 -5.96 -2.72 19.46
C ASP A 76 -6.65 -1.53 20.13
N ILE A 77 -7.97 -1.60 20.30
CA ILE A 77 -8.74 -0.56 20.99
C ILE A 77 -8.33 -0.52 22.46
N PHE A 78 -8.24 -1.66 23.14
CA PHE A 78 -7.80 -1.72 24.53
C PHE A 78 -6.38 -1.20 24.72
N GLU A 79 -5.43 -1.63 23.88
CA GLU A 79 -4.05 -1.14 23.95
C GLU A 79 -3.96 0.37 23.64
N ALA A 80 -4.77 0.87 22.71
CA ALA A 80 -4.85 2.30 22.42
C ALA A 80 -5.44 3.09 23.60
N ILE A 81 -6.41 2.53 24.33
CA ILE A 81 -6.96 3.12 25.56
C ILE A 81 -5.88 3.23 26.62
N ASP A 82 -5.15 2.14 26.90
CA ASP A 82 -4.08 2.15 27.90
C ASP A 82 -2.98 3.15 27.54
N THR A 83 -2.53 3.13 26.28
CA THR A 83 -1.53 4.08 25.78
C THR A 83 -2.02 5.52 25.89
N SER A 84 -3.30 5.78 25.61
CA SER A 84 -3.88 7.12 25.74
C SER A 84 -3.94 7.55 27.20
N ALA A 85 -4.38 6.66 28.08
CA ALA A 85 -4.56 6.92 29.51
C ALA A 85 -3.24 7.35 30.15
N THR A 86 -2.18 6.56 29.93
CA THR A 86 -0.83 6.85 30.42
C THR A 86 -0.28 8.19 29.93
N LYS A 87 -0.64 8.62 28.72
CA LYS A 87 -0.05 9.82 28.09
C LYS A 87 -0.82 11.10 28.36
N TYR A 88 -2.14 11.03 28.53
CA TYR A 88 -2.99 12.21 28.43
C TYR A 88 -3.85 12.48 29.66
N LEU A 89 -4.12 11.51 30.53
CA LEU A 89 -4.82 11.78 31.80
C LEU A 89 -3.90 12.55 32.75
N ARG A 90 -4.45 13.58 33.39
CA ARG A 90 -3.74 14.44 34.35
C ARG A 90 -4.58 14.63 35.59
N TYR A 91 -3.90 14.66 36.73
CA TYR A 91 -4.48 14.89 38.03
C TYR A 91 -4.00 16.23 38.56
N ASN A 92 -4.90 16.98 39.19
CA ASN A 92 -4.57 18.25 39.80
C ASN A 92 -3.84 18.06 41.15
N GLY A 93 -3.55 19.16 41.86
CA GLY A 93 -2.87 19.11 43.16
C GLY A 93 -3.66 18.39 44.27
N ASP A 94 -4.96 18.17 44.07
CA ASP A 94 -5.87 17.49 45.00
C ASP A 94 -6.13 16.02 44.58
N ASP A 95 -5.34 15.49 43.63
CA ASP A 95 -5.48 14.14 43.04
C ASP A 95 -6.81 13.91 42.31
N GLU A 96 -7.48 14.99 41.89
CA GLU A 96 -8.69 14.92 41.08
C GLU A 96 -8.35 14.97 39.59
N LEU A 97 -9.06 14.16 38.81
CA LEU A 97 -8.84 14.06 37.37
C LEU A 97 -9.30 15.32 36.63
N GLU A 98 -8.41 15.92 35.84
CA GLU A 98 -8.70 17.14 35.11
C GLU A 98 -9.60 16.86 33.90
N LYS A 99 -10.75 17.55 33.81
CA LYS A 99 -11.72 17.36 32.72
C LYS A 99 -11.13 17.52 31.31
N ASP A 100 -10.27 18.52 31.11
CA ASP A 100 -9.65 18.77 29.80
C ASP A 100 -8.69 17.64 29.39
N SER A 101 -8.08 16.98 30.39
CA SER A 101 -7.24 15.81 30.19
C SER A 101 -8.05 14.59 29.75
N VAL A 102 -9.25 14.39 30.31
CA VAL A 102 -10.20 13.33 29.94
C VAL A 102 -10.65 13.48 28.49
N GLU A 103 -11.05 14.70 28.09
CA GLU A 103 -11.43 14.94 26.70
C GLU A 103 -10.28 14.68 25.73
N THR A 104 -9.07 15.08 26.10
CA THR A 104 -7.87 14.84 25.31
C THR A 104 -7.60 13.35 25.20
N PHE A 105 -7.66 12.62 26.31
CA PHE A 105 -7.52 11.17 26.36
C PHE A 105 -8.48 10.46 25.40
N VAL A 106 -9.79 10.75 25.46
CA VAL A 106 -10.78 10.11 24.58
C VAL A 106 -10.50 10.44 23.10
N LYS A 107 -10.22 11.71 22.78
CA LYS A 107 -9.93 12.16 21.41
C LYS A 107 -8.68 11.49 20.83
N ARG A 108 -7.76 11.00 21.65
CA ARG A 108 -6.48 10.41 21.22
C ARG A 108 -6.54 8.91 20.99
N ILE A 109 -7.50 8.18 21.57
CA ILE A 109 -7.67 6.71 21.40
C ILE A 109 -7.68 6.34 19.92
N GLY A 110 -8.59 6.95 19.15
CA GLY A 110 -8.72 6.64 17.72
C GLY A 110 -7.48 6.97 16.91
N GLY A 111 -6.73 8.01 17.28
CA GLY A 111 -5.46 8.35 16.61
C GLY A 111 -4.35 7.35 16.93
N ILE A 112 -4.32 6.82 18.15
CA ILE A 112 -3.36 5.80 18.59
C ILE A 112 -3.66 4.46 17.91
N ALA A 113 -4.91 4.01 17.91
CA ALA A 113 -5.31 2.77 17.23
C ALA A 113 -4.97 2.81 15.73
N ASN A 114 -5.22 3.95 15.09
CA ASN A 114 -4.84 4.19 13.69
C ASN A 114 -3.32 4.25 13.45
N LEU A 115 -2.53 4.60 14.46
CA LEU A 115 -1.08 4.62 14.35
C LEU A 115 -0.52 3.20 14.49
N MET A 116 -1.01 2.44 15.46
CA MET A 116 -0.58 1.05 15.71
C MET A 116 -0.87 0.14 14.51
N ASN A 117 -1.99 0.35 13.83
CA ASN A 117 -2.39 -0.39 12.64
C ASN A 117 -1.66 0.03 11.35
N ARG A 118 -0.69 0.95 11.40
CA ARG A 118 0.13 1.32 10.23
C ARG A 118 1.33 0.40 10.07
N PRO A 119 1.85 0.25 8.83
CA PRO A 119 3.15 -0.38 8.61
C PRO A 119 4.24 0.26 9.51
N PRO A 120 5.18 -0.51 10.06
CA PRO A 120 6.18 0.01 11.01
C PRO A 120 6.95 1.23 10.51
N VAL A 121 7.35 1.26 9.24
CA VAL A 121 8.01 2.42 8.62
C VAL A 121 7.09 3.66 8.63
N ASP A 122 5.80 3.50 8.33
CA ASP A 122 4.83 4.60 8.39
C ASP A 122 4.63 5.10 9.83
N GLN A 123 4.77 4.23 10.84
CA GLN A 123 4.78 4.62 12.24
C GLN A 123 5.99 5.50 12.56
N LYS A 124 7.18 5.14 12.06
CA LYS A 124 8.40 5.96 12.21
C LYS A 124 8.25 7.32 11.53
N ILE A 125 7.72 7.36 10.31
CA ILE A 125 7.39 8.63 9.62
C ILE A 125 6.46 9.48 10.48
N ALA A 126 5.39 8.91 11.01
CA ALA A 126 4.46 9.64 11.87
C ALA A 126 5.12 10.18 13.15
N TYR A 127 6.02 9.40 13.75
CA TYR A 127 6.79 9.80 14.92
C TYR A 127 7.73 10.99 14.62
N VAL A 128 8.51 10.90 13.54
CA VAL A 128 9.40 11.98 13.08
C VAL A 128 8.60 13.25 12.81
N LYS A 129 7.46 13.16 12.11
CA LYS A 129 6.57 14.30 11.89
C LYS A 129 6.05 14.91 13.20
N GLY A 130 5.78 14.08 14.21
CA GLY A 130 5.43 14.52 15.55
C GLY A 130 6.53 15.34 16.20
N ILE A 131 7.78 14.90 16.11
CA ILE A 131 8.95 15.66 16.58
C ILE A 131 9.04 16.99 15.85
N CYS A 132 8.98 16.97 14.52
CA CYS A 132 9.11 18.19 13.71
C CYS A 132 8.03 19.22 14.03
N ARG A 133 6.76 18.80 14.17
CA ARG A 133 5.65 19.69 14.53
C ARG A 133 5.84 20.36 15.88
N ASN A 134 6.43 19.65 16.84
CA ASN A 134 6.66 20.17 18.19
C ASN A 134 7.90 21.06 18.26
N ARG A 135 8.88 20.89 17.35
CA ARG A 135 10.17 21.59 17.39
C ARG A 135 10.28 22.77 16.43
N PHE A 136 9.58 22.75 15.30
CA PHE A 136 9.77 23.75 14.24
C PHE A 136 8.55 24.66 14.08
N ASP A 137 8.73 25.96 14.33
CA ASP A 137 7.66 26.96 14.33
C ASP A 137 6.86 27.06 13.02
N TYR A 138 7.49 26.80 11.88
CA TYR A 138 6.89 26.91 10.54
C TYR A 138 6.94 25.59 9.75
N TRP A 139 6.78 24.47 10.46
CA TRP A 139 6.70 23.13 9.85
C TRP A 139 5.60 23.03 8.77
N ASN A 140 5.98 22.50 7.60
CA ASN A 140 5.03 22.18 6.54
C ASN A 140 4.74 20.68 6.51
N GLU A 141 3.55 20.31 6.98
CA GLU A 141 3.11 18.91 7.11
C GLU A 141 3.12 18.14 5.78
N ARG A 142 2.68 18.77 4.70
CA ARG A 142 2.59 18.13 3.38
C ARG A 142 3.99 17.86 2.83
N ASN A 143 4.85 18.87 2.86
CA ASN A 143 6.21 18.76 2.35
C ASN A 143 7.02 17.78 3.21
N GLY A 144 6.92 17.88 4.54
CA GLY A 144 7.64 16.97 5.44
C GLY A 144 7.23 15.51 5.26
N THR A 145 5.96 15.26 4.95
CA THR A 145 5.51 13.91 4.60
C THR A 145 6.09 13.42 3.28
N ALA A 146 6.14 14.29 2.25
CA ALA A 146 6.73 13.95 0.96
C ALA A 146 8.22 13.61 1.09
N ILE A 147 8.99 14.49 1.75
CA ILE A 147 10.44 14.31 1.97
C ILE A 147 10.75 12.97 2.66
N LEU A 148 10.02 12.62 3.72
CA LEU A 148 10.25 11.35 4.42
C LEU A 148 9.89 10.13 3.57
N LYS A 149 8.85 10.22 2.74
CA LYS A 149 8.47 9.14 1.82
C LYS A 149 9.49 8.97 0.69
N ASP A 150 10.00 10.08 0.15
CA ASP A 150 11.04 10.07 -0.88
C ASP A 150 12.35 9.49 -0.34
N TYR A 151 12.69 9.81 0.91
CA TYR A 151 13.84 9.23 1.61
C TYR A 151 13.70 7.71 1.79
N VAL A 152 12.55 7.24 2.32
CA VAL A 152 12.25 5.82 2.47
C VAL A 152 12.32 5.08 1.13
N GLU A 153 11.81 5.68 0.06
CA GLU A 153 11.92 5.06 -1.25
C GLU A 153 13.37 4.95 -1.73
N SER A 154 14.18 5.98 -1.49
CA SER A 154 15.59 5.99 -1.89
C SER A 154 16.38 4.89 -1.16
N LEU A 155 16.06 4.65 0.12
CA LEU A 155 16.59 3.51 0.88
C LEU A 155 16.18 2.17 0.25
N ARG A 156 14.91 2.02 -0.16
CA ARG A 156 14.43 0.82 -0.86
C ARG A 156 15.13 0.60 -2.20
N CYS A 157 15.37 1.66 -2.98
CA CYS A 157 16.14 1.59 -4.22
C CYS A 157 17.61 1.20 -3.98
N CYS A 158 18.13 1.40 -2.76
CA CYS A 158 19.43 0.91 -2.32
C CYS A 158 19.35 -0.47 -1.64
N ASN A 159 18.25 -1.21 -1.84
CA ASN A 159 17.99 -2.55 -1.32
C ASN A 159 17.96 -2.66 0.22
N TYR A 160 17.61 -1.59 0.94
CA TYR A 160 17.35 -1.70 2.38
C TYR A 160 16.09 -2.56 2.60
N SER A 161 16.18 -3.49 3.56
CA SER A 161 15.00 -4.20 4.07
C SER A 161 14.13 -3.26 4.90
N GLU A 162 12.87 -3.64 5.16
CA GLU A 162 11.99 -2.86 6.05
C GLU A 162 12.62 -2.68 7.45
N ASP A 163 13.25 -3.73 8.00
CA ASP A 163 13.99 -3.63 9.28
C ASP A 163 15.20 -2.69 9.18
N GLY A 164 15.92 -2.70 8.07
CA GLY A 164 17.03 -1.78 7.82
C GLY A 164 16.57 -0.33 7.75
N ILE A 165 15.40 -0.06 7.16
CA ILE A 165 14.79 1.28 7.12
C ILE A 165 14.37 1.71 8.53
N ILE A 166 13.78 0.81 9.31
CA ILE A 166 13.39 1.09 10.70
C ILE A 166 14.62 1.45 11.54
N GLN A 167 15.71 0.68 11.38
CA GLN A 167 16.98 0.92 12.06
C GLN A 167 17.60 2.26 11.65
N ASP A 168 17.64 2.58 10.35
CA ASP A 168 18.10 3.87 9.83
C ASP A 168 17.31 5.05 10.44
N PHE A 169 15.99 4.88 10.56
CA PHE A 169 15.16 5.88 11.23
C PHE A 169 15.53 6.06 12.71
N ASP A 170 15.81 4.96 13.44
CA ASP A 170 16.14 5.00 14.86
C ASP A 170 17.55 5.53 15.14
N GLU A 171 18.51 5.20 14.29
CA GLU A 171 19.93 5.52 14.47
C GLU A 171 20.33 6.85 13.82
N GLU A 172 19.66 7.27 12.75
CA GLU A 172 20.02 8.49 12.00
C GLU A 172 18.91 9.52 11.96
N VAL A 173 17.76 9.20 11.34
CA VAL A 173 16.71 10.20 11.06
C VAL A 173 16.17 10.82 12.35
N ILE A 174 15.82 10.01 13.35
CA ILE A 174 15.24 10.49 14.61
C ILE A 174 16.25 11.33 15.41
N PRO A 175 17.49 10.87 15.65
CA PRO A 175 18.52 11.68 16.29
C PRO A 175 18.74 13.03 15.62
N GLU A 176 18.92 13.05 14.29
CA GLU A 176 19.15 14.28 13.55
C GLU A 176 17.91 15.20 13.53
N THR A 177 16.72 14.61 13.52
CA THR A 177 15.47 15.36 13.69
C THR A 177 15.39 16.06 15.04
N LYS A 178 15.96 15.47 16.10
CA LYS A 178 15.99 16.07 17.44
C LYS A 178 17.08 17.12 17.61
N THR A 179 18.15 17.10 16.82
CA THR A 179 19.27 18.04 16.91
C THR A 179 19.15 19.22 15.94
N ALA A 180 18.47 19.06 14.81
CA ALA A 180 18.29 20.11 13.81
C ALA A 180 17.72 21.40 14.43
N ARG A 181 18.25 22.55 14.05
CA ARG A 181 17.91 23.86 14.65
C ARG A 181 16.60 24.42 14.15
N ASN A 182 16.25 24.16 12.89
CA ASN A 182 15.04 24.66 12.26
C ASN A 182 14.62 23.75 11.10
N TRP A 183 13.40 23.97 10.61
CA TRP A 183 12.81 23.23 9.49
C TRP A 183 13.70 23.23 8.25
N SER A 184 14.26 24.37 7.84
CA SER A 184 15.07 24.45 6.62
C SER A 184 16.35 23.62 6.71
N GLN A 185 17.02 23.65 7.87
CA GLN A 185 18.20 22.80 8.11
C GLN A 185 17.83 21.32 8.06
N TRP A 186 16.76 20.93 8.77
CA TRP A 186 16.28 19.56 8.79
C TRP A 186 15.91 19.05 7.39
N ARG A 187 15.17 19.87 6.64
CA ARG A 187 14.75 19.57 5.28
C ARG A 187 15.95 19.30 4.38
N ASN A 188 16.90 20.24 4.35
CA ASN A 188 18.08 20.13 3.49
C ASN A 188 18.95 18.91 3.88
N LEU A 189 18.96 18.52 5.16
CA LEU A 189 19.66 17.32 5.61
C LEU A 189 19.05 16.05 4.99
N ILE A 190 17.74 15.84 5.18
CA ILE A 190 17.07 14.62 4.67
C ILE A 190 17.01 14.62 3.14
N GLU A 191 16.76 15.76 2.50
CA GLU A 191 16.82 15.89 1.03
C GLU A 191 18.24 15.57 0.52
N GLY A 192 19.29 16.04 1.21
CA GLY A 192 20.68 15.75 0.86
C GLY A 192 21.06 14.27 1.01
N TRP A 193 20.56 13.58 2.04
CA TRP A 193 20.73 12.13 2.17
C TRP A 193 20.00 11.37 1.07
N THR A 194 18.75 11.78 0.77
CA THR A 194 17.95 11.25 -0.34
C THR A 194 18.72 11.36 -1.67
N GLU A 195 19.31 12.53 -1.97
CA GLU A 195 20.10 12.74 -3.19
C GLU A 195 21.36 11.85 -3.24
N GLN A 196 22.05 11.66 -2.12
CA GLN A 196 23.21 10.76 -2.03
C GLN A 196 22.82 9.31 -2.28
N LEU A 197 21.69 8.86 -1.75
CA LEU A 197 21.16 7.52 -2.00
C LEU A 197 20.78 7.33 -3.47
N TYR A 198 20.15 8.31 -4.11
CA TYR A 198 19.87 8.26 -5.56
C TYR A 198 21.14 8.22 -6.42
N ALA A 199 22.19 8.93 -6.03
CA ALA A 199 23.47 8.85 -6.74
C ALA A 199 24.07 7.43 -6.61
N ARG A 200 24.04 6.86 -5.40
CA ARG A 200 24.53 5.51 -5.12
C ARG A 200 23.73 4.43 -5.85
N SER A 201 22.40 4.55 -5.93
CA SER A 201 21.57 3.57 -6.65
C SER A 201 21.90 3.55 -8.13
N LYS A 202 22.15 4.72 -8.74
CA LYS A 202 22.60 4.83 -10.15
C LYS A 202 23.97 4.22 -10.38
N GLU A 203 24.91 4.45 -9.47
CA GLU A 203 26.25 3.84 -9.55
C GLU A 203 26.19 2.31 -9.44
N GLN A 204 25.34 1.79 -8.55
CA GLN A 204 25.14 0.35 -8.44
C GLN A 204 24.58 -0.23 -9.75
N GLN A 205 23.58 0.43 -10.34
CA GLN A 205 23.02 0.04 -11.64
C GLN A 205 24.06 0.08 -12.77
N SER A 206 24.96 1.08 -12.81
CA SER A 206 26.01 1.14 -13.83
C SER A 206 27.08 0.07 -13.65
N VAL A 207 27.44 -0.28 -12.42
CA VAL A 207 28.41 -1.36 -12.13
C VAL A 207 27.83 -2.74 -12.51
N TYR A 208 26.53 -2.96 -12.30
CA TYR A 208 25.87 -4.17 -12.79
C TYR A 208 25.83 -4.23 -14.33
N GLN A 209 25.64 -3.08 -15.01
CA GLN A 209 25.71 -3.02 -16.48
C GLN A 209 27.11 -3.37 -17.02
N ASP A 210 28.18 -2.80 -16.44
CA ASP A 210 29.56 -3.10 -16.86
C ASP A 210 29.95 -4.57 -16.63
N GLN A 211 29.39 -5.22 -15.60
CA GLN A 211 29.65 -6.65 -15.31
C GLN A 211 28.83 -7.61 -16.18
N LEU A 212 27.74 -7.15 -16.78
CA LEU A 212 26.85 -7.95 -17.64
C LEU A 212 27.22 -7.86 -19.13
N GLU A 213 28.06 -6.91 -19.55
CA GLU A 213 28.57 -6.85 -20.94
C GLU A 213 29.65 -7.92 -21.23
N ASP A 214 30.27 -8.53 -20.21
CA ASP A 214 31.30 -9.58 -20.39
C ASP A 214 30.70 -11.01 -20.50
N THR A 215 29.42 -11.18 -20.15
CA THR A 215 28.67 -12.42 -20.37
C THR A 215 27.48 -12.07 -21.23
N GLY A 216 27.54 -12.32 -22.54
CA GLY A 216 26.61 -11.83 -23.58
C GLY A 216 25.11 -12.22 -23.49
N ASP A 217 24.52 -12.21 -22.29
CA ASP A 217 23.11 -12.28 -21.98
C ASP A 217 22.71 -11.00 -21.22
N GLU A 218 22.07 -10.04 -21.92
CA GLU A 218 21.47 -8.87 -21.29
C GLU A 218 20.33 -9.28 -20.34
N VAL A 219 20.59 -9.28 -19.03
CA VAL A 219 19.53 -9.43 -18.01
C VAL A 219 18.96 -8.04 -17.70
N PHE A 220 17.66 -7.89 -17.96
CA PHE A 220 16.90 -6.65 -17.75
C PHE A 220 16.83 -6.27 -16.27
N VAL A 221 17.47 -5.17 -15.88
CA VAL A 221 17.33 -4.52 -14.56
C VAL A 221 16.14 -3.55 -14.63
N GLU A 222 15.19 -3.68 -13.70
CA GLU A 222 14.05 -2.76 -13.56
C GLU A 222 14.56 -1.33 -13.29
N ASN A 223 14.54 -0.45 -14.30
CA ASN A 223 15.03 0.92 -14.22
C ASN A 223 13.95 1.88 -13.66
N ASP A 224 14.33 2.99 -13.02
CA ASP A 224 13.48 3.97 -12.32
C ASP A 224 12.32 4.54 -13.17
N GLN A 225 12.44 4.56 -14.51
CA GLN A 225 11.32 4.89 -15.42
C GLN A 225 10.12 3.93 -15.25
N TYR A 226 10.37 2.66 -14.93
CA TYR A 226 9.35 1.63 -14.69
C TYR A 226 8.57 1.89 -13.41
N ILE A 227 9.28 2.36 -12.38
CA ILE A 227 8.68 2.73 -11.10
C ILE A 227 7.84 3.99 -11.26
N GLU A 228 8.32 4.99 -12.03
CA GLU A 228 7.53 6.19 -12.33
C GLU A 228 6.30 5.93 -13.21
N GLU A 229 6.39 5.04 -14.20
CA GLU A 229 5.24 4.65 -15.05
C GLU A 229 4.16 3.91 -14.26
N LYS A 230 4.56 2.98 -13.38
CA LYS A 230 3.63 2.33 -12.42
C LYS A 230 2.99 3.32 -11.45
N ARG A 231 3.71 4.36 -11.03
CA ARG A 231 3.19 5.42 -10.11
C ARG A 231 2.15 6.32 -10.78
N LYS A 232 2.23 6.56 -12.09
CA LYS A 232 1.23 7.35 -12.85
C LYS A 232 0.01 6.51 -13.26
N GLY A 233 0.15 5.19 -13.34
CA GLY A 233 -0.91 4.27 -13.72
C GLY A 233 -1.80 3.80 -12.58
N GLY A 234 -2.78 4.61 -12.18
CA GLY A 234 -3.91 4.11 -11.37
C GLY A 234 -4.74 3.04 -12.12
N ALA A 235 -5.73 2.43 -11.47
CA ALA A 235 -6.61 1.38 -12.03
C ALA A 235 -7.21 1.70 -13.42
N ASN A 236 -7.29 2.99 -13.80
CA ASN A 236 -7.72 3.46 -15.12
C ASN A 236 -6.70 3.18 -16.26
N SER A 237 -5.39 3.15 -15.98
CA SER A 237 -4.36 2.89 -17.00
C SER A 237 -4.38 1.44 -17.49
N TYR A 238 -4.66 0.50 -16.59
CA TYR A 238 -4.81 -0.92 -16.92
C TYR A 238 -5.97 -1.16 -17.88
N GLN A 239 -7.09 -0.47 -17.68
CA GLN A 239 -8.23 -0.52 -18.60
C GLN A 239 -7.92 0.20 -19.92
N ALA A 240 -7.20 1.31 -19.88
CA ALA A 240 -6.84 2.09 -21.07
C ALA A 240 -5.89 1.35 -22.02
N TYR A 241 -4.95 0.55 -21.49
CA TYR A 241 -3.97 -0.20 -22.29
C TYR A 241 -4.41 -1.62 -22.65
N LYS A 242 -5.59 -2.05 -22.17
CA LYS A 242 -6.10 -3.41 -22.42
C LYS A 242 -6.10 -3.78 -23.92
N PRO A 243 -6.59 -2.94 -24.85
CA PRO A 243 -6.57 -3.30 -26.28
C PRO A 243 -5.16 -3.51 -26.84
N LEU A 244 -4.20 -2.67 -26.45
CA LEU A 244 -2.80 -2.80 -26.86
C LEU A 244 -2.18 -4.06 -26.26
N ARG A 245 -2.46 -4.36 -24.99
CA ARG A 245 -1.93 -5.54 -24.32
C ARG A 245 -2.47 -6.84 -24.89
N ASP A 246 -3.78 -6.89 -25.17
CA ASP A 246 -4.43 -8.05 -25.81
C ASP A 246 -3.81 -8.29 -27.21
N MET A 247 -3.48 -7.22 -27.94
CA MET A 247 -2.77 -7.31 -29.23
C MET A 247 -1.34 -7.81 -29.08
N VAL A 248 -0.58 -7.28 -28.11
CA VAL A 248 0.80 -7.72 -27.82
C VAL A 248 0.83 -9.21 -27.48
N GLU A 249 -0.14 -9.69 -26.69
CA GLU A 249 -0.27 -11.12 -26.36
C GLU A 249 -0.49 -11.97 -27.63
N ALA A 250 -1.42 -11.57 -28.49
CA ALA A 250 -1.70 -12.29 -29.74
C ALA A 250 -0.49 -12.34 -30.68
N LEU A 251 0.21 -11.21 -30.84
CA LEU A 251 1.43 -11.14 -31.64
C LEU A 251 2.56 -11.97 -31.05
N CYS A 252 2.75 -11.96 -29.73
CA CYS A 252 3.77 -12.80 -29.09
C CYS A 252 3.52 -14.29 -29.34
N GLN A 253 2.26 -14.75 -29.23
CA GLN A 253 1.91 -16.14 -29.51
C GLN A 253 2.22 -16.51 -30.96
N ASN A 254 1.80 -15.66 -31.91
CA ASN A 254 2.02 -15.89 -33.32
C ASN A 254 3.52 -15.90 -33.69
N GLU A 255 4.28 -14.91 -33.21
CA GLU A 255 5.71 -14.79 -33.49
C GLU A 255 6.52 -15.95 -32.91
N LEU A 256 6.18 -16.42 -31.71
CA LEU A 256 6.84 -17.56 -31.09
C LEU A 256 6.53 -18.90 -31.78
N GLU A 257 5.41 -19.00 -32.49
CA GLU A 257 5.08 -20.15 -33.34
C GLU A 257 5.84 -20.13 -34.68
N GLN A 258 6.09 -18.93 -35.23
CA GLN A 258 6.69 -18.76 -36.55
C GLN A 258 8.23 -18.69 -36.54
N ALA A 259 8.83 -18.14 -35.49
CA ALA A 259 10.27 -17.89 -35.44
C ALA A 259 10.88 -18.20 -34.06
N ALA A 260 12.09 -18.75 -34.08
CA ALA A 260 12.87 -18.99 -32.88
C ALA A 260 13.65 -17.72 -32.50
N TYR A 261 13.16 -17.00 -31.50
CA TYR A 261 13.86 -15.86 -30.91
C TYR A 261 14.86 -16.32 -29.85
N SER A 262 16.10 -15.78 -29.91
CA SER A 262 17.15 -16.10 -28.93
C SER A 262 17.04 -15.28 -27.65
N SER A 263 16.29 -14.18 -27.66
CA SER A 263 16.00 -13.37 -26.47
C SER A 263 14.64 -12.69 -26.53
N ALA A 264 14.10 -12.31 -25.36
CA ALA A 264 12.88 -11.51 -25.24
C ALA A 264 13.02 -10.13 -25.93
N ASN A 265 14.24 -9.60 -26.02
CA ASN A 265 14.51 -8.32 -26.69
C ASN A 265 14.34 -8.43 -28.20
N GLN A 266 14.75 -9.55 -28.81
CA GLN A 266 14.51 -9.78 -30.24
C GLN A 266 13.01 -9.92 -30.54
N LEU A 267 12.28 -10.67 -29.73
CA LEU A 267 10.82 -10.77 -29.83
C LEU A 267 10.16 -9.39 -29.64
N CYS A 268 10.65 -8.61 -28.68
CA CYS A 268 10.16 -7.25 -28.41
C CYS A 268 10.31 -6.33 -29.62
N ASN A 269 11.45 -6.39 -30.31
CA ASN A 269 11.68 -5.60 -31.50
C ASN A 269 10.77 -6.02 -32.65
N ALA A 270 10.58 -7.32 -32.87
CA ALA A 270 9.69 -7.83 -33.92
C ALA A 270 8.24 -7.39 -33.70
N VAL A 271 7.71 -7.61 -32.49
CA VAL A 271 6.34 -7.22 -32.12
C VAL A 271 6.16 -5.70 -32.12
N ALA A 272 7.17 -4.93 -31.69
CA ALA A 272 7.14 -3.47 -31.75
C ALA A 272 7.03 -2.96 -33.20
N SER A 273 7.82 -3.53 -34.12
CA SER A 273 7.76 -3.17 -35.54
C SER A 273 6.39 -3.47 -36.15
N ILE A 274 5.81 -4.63 -35.87
CA ILE A 274 4.45 -4.97 -36.36
C ILE A 274 3.42 -3.97 -35.83
N ILE A 275 3.50 -3.57 -34.57
CA ILE A 275 2.57 -2.61 -33.99
C ILE A 275 2.76 -1.20 -34.58
N GLU A 276 4.00 -0.78 -34.84
CA GLU A 276 4.27 0.52 -35.48
C GLU A 276 3.77 0.56 -36.93
N GLU A 277 3.81 -0.56 -37.64
CA GLU A 277 3.40 -0.67 -39.04
C GLU A 277 1.88 -0.87 -39.21
N GLU A 278 1.28 -1.73 -38.38
CA GLU A 278 -0.10 -2.22 -38.59
C GLU A 278 -1.11 -1.77 -37.54
N HIS A 279 -0.65 -1.35 -36.36
CA HIS A 279 -1.51 -1.05 -35.20
C HIS A 279 -1.15 0.27 -34.48
N LEU A 280 -0.70 1.26 -35.26
CA LEU A 280 -0.23 2.55 -34.75
C LEU A 280 -1.30 3.28 -33.91
N GLU A 281 -2.59 3.05 -34.18
CA GLU A 281 -3.71 3.59 -33.44
C GLU A 281 -3.72 3.14 -31.97
N LEU A 282 -3.24 1.93 -31.67
CA LEU A 282 -3.18 1.41 -30.30
C LEU A 282 -2.10 2.12 -29.47
N LEU A 283 -1.06 2.65 -30.14
CA LEU A 283 -0.01 3.44 -29.50
C LEU A 283 -0.44 4.89 -29.21
N SER A 284 -1.55 5.37 -29.79
CA SER A 284 -2.05 6.74 -29.57
C SER A 284 -2.43 7.01 -28.12
N VAL A 285 -2.92 6.00 -27.41
CA VAL A 285 -3.28 6.08 -25.98
C VAL A 285 -2.16 5.62 -25.06
N PHE A 286 -1.07 5.05 -25.61
CA PHE A 286 0.04 4.51 -24.84
C PHE A 286 1.05 5.61 -24.47
N GLN A 287 1.05 6.00 -23.20
CA GLN A 287 1.84 7.13 -22.71
C GLN A 287 3.36 7.01 -22.99
N PRO A 288 4.00 5.82 -22.87
CA PRO A 288 5.42 5.68 -23.19
C PRO A 288 5.73 6.04 -24.64
N TYR A 289 4.85 5.69 -25.58
CA TYR A 289 4.99 6.05 -27.00
C TYR A 289 4.77 7.55 -27.25
N GLN A 290 3.86 8.18 -26.51
CA GLN A 290 3.68 9.64 -26.58
C GLN A 290 4.90 10.39 -26.04
N ASN A 291 5.55 9.85 -25.00
CA ASN A 291 6.78 10.42 -24.47
C ASN A 291 7.94 10.26 -25.46
N TYR A 292 8.09 9.10 -26.10
CA TYR A 292 9.05 8.88 -27.18
C TYR A 292 8.92 9.92 -28.30
N LYS A 293 7.70 10.18 -28.77
CA LYS A 293 7.45 11.19 -29.82
C LYS A 293 7.90 12.61 -29.43
N ARG A 294 7.93 12.91 -28.13
CA ARG A 294 8.33 14.23 -27.61
C ARG A 294 9.81 14.32 -27.25
N GLU A 295 10.36 13.25 -26.68
CA GLU A 295 11.62 13.25 -25.95
C GLU A 295 12.67 12.31 -26.55
N GLY A 296 12.31 11.49 -27.55
CA GLY A 296 13.20 10.55 -28.23
C GLY A 296 13.60 9.34 -27.38
N THR A 297 12.91 9.10 -26.27
CA THR A 297 13.14 7.98 -25.34
C THR A 297 12.63 6.66 -25.90
N ASP A 298 13.27 5.53 -25.60
CA ASP A 298 12.82 4.22 -26.12
C ASP A 298 11.46 3.82 -25.50
N TRP A 299 10.36 3.92 -26.27
CA TRP A 299 9.02 3.60 -25.80
C TRP A 299 8.78 2.12 -25.50
N ARG A 300 9.62 1.24 -26.05
CA ARG A 300 9.48 -0.22 -25.88
C ARG A 300 9.84 -0.62 -24.45
N LYS A 301 10.57 0.21 -23.72
CA LYS A 301 10.97 -0.05 -22.34
C LYS A 301 10.37 1.03 -21.44
N PRO A 302 9.91 0.69 -20.22
CA PRO A 302 9.91 -0.65 -19.60
C PRO A 302 8.59 -1.41 -19.77
N THR A 303 7.47 -0.70 -19.92
CA THR A 303 6.12 -1.29 -19.83
C THR A 303 5.83 -2.29 -20.95
N PHE A 304 6.14 -1.94 -22.19
CA PHE A 304 5.87 -2.79 -23.36
C PHE A 304 6.75 -4.05 -23.36
N TYR A 305 8.05 -3.92 -23.08
CA TYR A 305 8.99 -5.02 -22.91
C TYR A 305 8.56 -5.96 -21.76
N GLY A 306 8.04 -5.42 -20.66
CA GLY A 306 7.56 -6.21 -19.54
C GLY A 306 6.45 -7.20 -19.92
N TRP A 307 5.53 -6.79 -20.81
CA TRP A 307 4.48 -7.68 -21.33
C TRP A 307 5.08 -8.80 -22.17
N ILE A 308 5.98 -8.46 -23.10
CA ILE A 308 6.60 -9.42 -24.02
C ILE A 308 7.50 -10.42 -23.29
N ASN A 309 8.27 -9.95 -22.31
CA ASN A 309 9.15 -10.80 -21.51
C ASN A 309 8.36 -11.84 -20.71
N ALA A 310 7.15 -11.50 -20.24
CA ALA A 310 6.28 -12.46 -19.56
C ALA A 310 5.87 -13.61 -20.50
N HIS A 311 5.47 -13.30 -21.74
CA HIS A 311 5.12 -14.31 -22.75
C HIS A 311 6.34 -15.12 -23.22
N TYR A 312 7.47 -14.47 -23.46
CA TYR A 312 8.71 -15.14 -23.82
C TYR A 312 9.15 -16.16 -22.76
N LYS A 313 9.13 -15.77 -21.47
CA LYS A 313 9.45 -16.69 -20.37
C LYS A 313 8.46 -17.85 -20.30
N ALA A 314 7.16 -17.58 -20.43
CA ALA A 314 6.14 -18.62 -20.42
C ALA A 314 6.29 -19.66 -21.56
N SER A 315 6.86 -19.28 -22.70
CA SER A 315 7.12 -20.21 -23.81
C SER A 315 8.34 -21.13 -23.62
N LYS A 316 9.19 -20.84 -22.63
CA LYS A 316 10.42 -21.61 -22.34
C LYS A 316 10.23 -22.64 -21.21
N TYR A 317 9.07 -22.65 -20.54
CA TYR A 317 8.69 -23.57 -19.47
C TYR A 317 7.46 -24.38 -19.88
#